data_AF-A0A7Y7TTB4-F1
#
_entry.id   AF-A0A7Y7TTB4-F1
#
_cell.length_a   1.000
_cell.length_b   1.000
_cell.length_c   1.000
_cell.angle_alpha   90.00
_cell.angle_beta   90.00
_cell.angle_gamma   90.00
#
_symmetry.space_group_name_H-M   'P 1'
#
loop_
_entity.id
_entity.type
_entity.pdbx_description
1 polymer ?
#
loop_
_entity_poly.entity_id
_entity_poly.type
_entity_poly.pdbx_seq_one_letter_code
_entity_poly.pdbx_strand_id
1 'polypeptide(L)'
;MKPIFTLILVFFEFSIHAQTPVFKNPGIPSKEHFTISDHLDDGRLVTADFQISLVDNMGKNYYSIVIKEGDAFLNEILMNYDDLTSISEKRTDLKSKKLDENYIYEGNHKAFYFYYEKSSGKEFDVSDNNIYSRYAYFISFRGFPFDVGNIVYFKTFMYEIDDEVPMKLICVDRLKVQVKAGNFECYKLELSVAGWWSLVARNKFYLYFDVNVPHQFIRYEEKGKDGSLVTNELVEVK
;
A
#
# COMPACT_ATOMS: atom_id res chain seq x y z
N MET A 1 56.17 -0.47 -18.22
CA MET A 1 55.32 0.41 -17.41
C MET A 1 53.89 -0.09 -17.53
N LYS A 2 53.29 -0.56 -16.43
CA LYS A 2 51.89 -1.01 -16.39
C LYS A 2 51.02 0.15 -15.86
N PRO A 3 49.86 0.44 -16.46
CA PRO A 3 48.98 1.46 -15.92
C PRO A 3 48.31 0.94 -14.65
N ILE A 4 48.37 1.74 -13.59
CA ILE A 4 47.65 1.55 -12.34
C ILE A 4 46.24 2.07 -12.58
N PHE A 5 45.24 1.18 -12.59
CA PHE A 5 43.83 1.58 -12.55
C PHE A 5 43.49 1.91 -11.10
N THR A 6 43.38 3.19 -10.78
CA THR A 6 42.82 3.67 -9.52
C THR A 6 41.31 3.44 -9.56
N LEU A 7 40.83 2.45 -8.80
CA LEU A 7 39.42 2.21 -8.54
C LEU A 7 38.91 3.32 -7.61
N ILE A 8 38.17 4.28 -8.14
CA ILE A 8 37.44 5.27 -7.33
C ILE A 8 36.20 4.55 -6.78
N LEU A 9 36.29 4.08 -5.54
CA LEU A 9 35.14 3.66 -4.75
C LEU A 9 34.36 4.93 -4.36
N VAL A 10 33.31 5.23 -5.11
CA VAL A 10 32.30 6.20 -4.68
C VAL A 10 31.48 5.52 -3.60
N PHE A 11 31.86 5.74 -2.34
CA PHE A 11 31.00 5.44 -1.20
C PHE A 11 29.84 6.43 -1.24
N PHE A 12 28.67 6.01 -1.71
CA PHE A 12 27.43 6.70 -1.39
C PHE A 12 27.19 6.47 0.10
N GLU A 13 27.43 7.50 0.91
CA GLU A 13 26.92 7.57 2.28
C GLU A 13 25.39 7.57 2.21
N PHE A 14 24.78 6.39 2.31
CA PHE A 14 23.40 6.28 2.76
C PHE A 14 23.39 6.72 4.22
N SER A 15 23.19 8.02 4.44
CA SER A 15 22.91 8.53 5.78
C SER A 15 21.66 7.85 6.31
N ILE A 16 21.84 7.06 7.36
CA ILE A 16 20.77 6.42 8.15
C ILE A 16 20.09 7.54 8.96
N HIS A 17 19.27 8.34 8.29
CA HIS A 17 18.25 9.13 8.98
C HIS A 17 17.03 8.22 9.10
N ALA A 18 16.53 8.01 10.32
CA ALA A 18 15.20 7.46 10.52
C ALA A 18 14.24 8.25 9.63
N GLN A 19 13.77 7.63 8.53
CA GLN A 19 12.96 8.35 7.56
C GLN A 19 11.70 8.82 8.27
N THR A 20 11.43 10.13 8.23
CA THR A 20 10.13 10.67 8.62
C THR A 20 9.07 9.93 7.81
N PRO A 21 7.93 9.54 8.39
CA PRO A 21 6.87 8.92 7.62
C PRO A 21 6.53 9.76 6.40
N VAL A 22 6.44 9.08 5.25
CA VAL A 22 6.32 9.76 3.95
C VAL A 22 4.89 10.17 3.63
N PHE A 23 3.92 9.54 4.29
CA PHE A 23 2.52 9.90 4.20
C PHE A 23 2.07 10.60 5.47
N LYS A 24 1.17 11.57 5.31
CA LYS A 24 0.53 12.29 6.42
C LYS A 24 -0.96 12.26 6.23
N ASN A 25 -1.70 12.12 7.31
CA ASN A 25 -3.15 12.11 7.24
C ASN A 25 -3.69 13.41 6.62
N PRO A 26 -4.39 13.35 5.47
CA PRO A 26 -4.93 14.53 4.81
C PRO A 26 -6.24 15.03 5.47
N GLY A 27 -6.67 14.42 6.58
CA GLY A 27 -7.98 14.66 7.21
C GLY A 27 -9.02 13.63 6.82
N ILE A 28 -8.63 12.34 6.77
CA ILE A 28 -9.56 11.24 6.51
C ILE A 28 -10.68 11.24 7.59
N PRO A 29 -11.97 11.17 7.21
CA PRO A 29 -13.08 11.19 8.16
C PRO A 29 -12.96 10.11 9.23
N SER A 30 -13.51 10.40 10.42
CA SER A 30 -13.53 9.43 11.52
C SER A 30 -14.39 8.20 11.24
N LYS A 31 -15.29 8.29 10.26
CA LYS A 31 -16.08 7.18 9.72
C LYS A 31 -16.26 7.38 8.22
N GLU A 32 -16.01 6.35 7.45
CA GLU A 32 -16.16 6.36 5.99
C GLU A 32 -16.53 4.96 5.52
N HIS A 33 -17.39 4.87 4.51
CA HIS A 33 -17.77 3.61 3.88
C HIS A 33 -17.80 3.79 2.37
N PHE A 34 -17.08 2.95 1.64
CA PHE A 34 -17.13 2.92 0.19
C PHE A 34 -16.94 1.49 -0.33
N THR A 35 -17.30 1.29 -1.59
CA THR A 35 -17.20 -0.01 -2.26
C THR A 35 -16.39 0.15 -3.54
N ILE A 36 -15.44 -0.76 -3.77
CA ILE A 36 -14.70 -0.85 -5.03
C ILE A 36 -14.96 -2.19 -5.71
N SER A 37 -14.80 -2.26 -7.03
CA SER A 37 -14.68 -3.53 -7.73
C SER A 37 -13.26 -4.08 -7.55
N ASP A 38 -13.13 -5.38 -7.37
CA ASP A 38 -11.85 -6.02 -7.10
C ASP A 38 -11.71 -7.36 -7.84
N HIS A 39 -10.50 -7.73 -8.23
CA HIS A 39 -10.19 -9.00 -8.87
C HIS A 39 -9.41 -9.87 -7.89
N LEU A 40 -9.99 -11.03 -7.55
CA LEU A 40 -9.29 -12.04 -6.76
C LEU A 40 -8.19 -12.71 -7.60
N ASP A 41 -7.22 -13.34 -6.92
CA ASP A 41 -6.11 -14.06 -7.57
C ASP A 41 -6.57 -15.17 -8.52
N ASP A 42 -7.78 -15.73 -8.29
CA ASP A 42 -8.40 -16.73 -9.16
C ASP A 42 -9.12 -16.12 -10.39
N GLY A 43 -9.00 -14.80 -10.58
CA GLY A 43 -9.58 -14.04 -11.68
C GLY A 43 -11.05 -13.67 -11.52
N ARG A 44 -11.71 -14.05 -10.41
CA ARG A 44 -13.09 -13.66 -10.15
C ARG A 44 -13.18 -12.17 -9.82
N LEU A 45 -14.11 -11.48 -10.48
CA LEU A 45 -14.50 -10.12 -10.11
C LEU A 45 -15.45 -10.16 -8.92
N VAL A 46 -15.10 -9.45 -7.85
CA VAL A 46 -15.91 -9.25 -6.65
C VAL A 46 -16.04 -7.75 -6.35
N THR A 47 -16.78 -7.42 -5.30
CA THR A 47 -16.74 -6.10 -4.69
C THR A 47 -16.01 -6.18 -3.35
N ALA A 48 -15.18 -5.19 -3.07
CA ALA A 48 -14.56 -4.99 -1.77
C ALA A 48 -15.26 -3.83 -1.06
N ASP A 49 -15.93 -4.12 0.05
CA ASP A 49 -16.57 -3.12 0.92
C ASP A 49 -15.59 -2.66 1.98
N PHE A 50 -15.27 -1.37 1.98
CA PHE A 50 -14.35 -0.73 2.93
C PHE A 50 -15.16 -0.01 4.01
N GLN A 51 -14.84 -0.29 5.27
CA GLN A 51 -15.37 0.43 6.42
C GLN A 51 -14.20 0.96 7.24
N ILE A 52 -14.13 2.29 7.37
CA ILE A 52 -13.09 2.97 8.13
C ILE A 52 -13.72 3.54 9.38
N SER A 53 -13.07 3.38 10.53
CA SER A 53 -13.47 3.98 11.79
C SER A 53 -12.26 4.42 12.59
N LEU A 54 -12.35 5.58 13.23
CA LEU A 54 -11.35 6.05 14.19
C LEU A 54 -11.56 5.36 15.53
N VAL A 55 -10.49 4.80 16.09
CA VAL A 55 -10.48 4.15 17.40
C VAL A 55 -9.39 4.76 18.27
N ASP A 56 -9.68 4.93 19.56
CA ASP A 56 -8.68 5.28 20.57
C ASP A 56 -8.17 4.01 21.24
N ASN A 57 -6.84 3.92 21.40
CA ASN A 57 -6.19 2.90 22.19
C ASN A 57 -5.10 3.53 23.05
N MET A 58 -5.36 3.60 24.36
CA MET A 58 -4.44 4.19 25.35
C MET A 58 -4.04 5.63 25.03
N GLY A 59 -4.98 6.45 24.57
CA GLY A 59 -4.74 7.87 24.27
C GLY A 59 -4.04 8.13 22.94
N LYS A 60 -3.93 7.10 22.08
CA LYS A 60 -3.48 7.22 20.70
C LYS A 60 -4.60 6.86 19.75
N ASN A 61 -4.73 7.63 18.68
CA ASN A 61 -5.75 7.41 17.66
C ASN A 61 -5.22 6.51 16.54
N TYR A 62 -6.09 5.65 16.04
CA TYR A 62 -5.82 4.74 14.93
C TYR A 62 -7.02 4.67 14.00
N TYR A 63 -6.79 4.46 12.72
CA TYR A 63 -7.83 3.99 11.81
C TYR A 63 -7.93 2.47 11.91
N SER A 64 -9.11 1.97 12.29
CA SER A 64 -9.53 0.59 12.09
C SER A 64 -10.23 0.51 10.74
N ILE A 65 -9.69 -0.30 9.84
CA ILE A 65 -10.20 -0.50 8.48
C ILE A 65 -10.62 -1.96 8.35
N VAL A 66 -11.86 -2.18 7.95
CA VAL A 66 -12.40 -3.51 7.66
C VAL A 66 -12.72 -3.55 6.17
N ILE A 67 -12.11 -4.48 5.45
CA ILE A 67 -12.31 -4.68 4.02
C ILE A 67 -12.91 -6.07 3.82
N LYS A 68 -14.10 -6.14 3.24
CA LYS A 68 -14.75 -7.41 2.90
C LYS A 68 -14.79 -7.60 1.39
N GLU A 69 -13.99 -8.54 0.89
CA GLU A 69 -13.89 -8.91 -0.53
C GLU A 69 -14.93 -9.99 -0.86
N GLY A 70 -16.16 -9.55 -1.14
CA GLY A 70 -17.28 -10.44 -1.42
C GLY A 70 -17.52 -11.49 -0.31
N ASP A 71 -17.52 -12.76 -0.70
CA ASP A 71 -17.62 -13.92 0.20
C ASP A 71 -16.27 -14.63 0.41
N ALA A 72 -15.18 -14.04 -0.08
CA ALA A 72 -13.87 -14.68 -0.12
C ALA A 72 -13.04 -14.33 1.11
N PHE A 73 -12.79 -13.04 1.34
CA PHE A 73 -11.84 -12.61 2.37
C PHE A 73 -12.37 -11.46 3.22
N LEU A 74 -11.86 -11.42 4.45
CA LEU A 74 -12.00 -10.30 5.39
C LEU A 74 -10.60 -9.82 5.78
N ASN A 75 -10.28 -8.56 5.47
CA ASN A 75 -9.07 -7.90 5.92
C ASN A 75 -9.41 -6.93 7.05
N GLU A 76 -8.70 -7.05 8.17
CA GLU A 76 -8.80 -6.17 9.33
C GLU A 76 -7.46 -5.48 9.50
N ILE A 77 -7.42 -4.16 9.29
CA ILE A 77 -6.18 -3.36 9.30
C ILE A 77 -6.28 -2.31 10.40
N LEU A 78 -5.21 -2.15 11.17
CA LEU A 78 -5.02 -1.04 12.09
C LEU A 78 -3.89 -0.16 11.55
N MET A 79 -4.15 1.13 11.44
CA MET A 79 -3.24 2.08 10.83
C MET A 79 -3.10 3.31 11.73
N ASN A 80 -1.89 3.84 11.85
CA ASN A 80 -1.62 5.03 12.63
C ASN A 80 -2.40 6.24 12.06
N TYR A 81 -3.03 7.02 12.94
CA TYR A 81 -3.83 8.18 12.54
C TYR A 81 -2.99 9.30 11.93
N ASP A 82 -1.77 9.57 12.40
CA ASP A 82 -1.01 10.75 11.99
C ASP A 82 -0.27 10.54 10.66
N ASP A 83 0.33 9.35 10.51
CA ASP A 83 1.28 9.06 9.43
C ASP A 83 0.87 7.90 8.51
N LEU A 84 -0.30 7.31 8.77
CA LEU A 84 -0.90 6.25 7.98
C LEU A 84 -0.03 4.99 7.85
N THR A 85 0.96 4.79 8.73
CA THR A 85 1.76 3.56 8.81
C THR A 85 0.90 2.38 9.28
N SER A 86 1.16 1.20 8.72
CA SER A 86 0.42 -0.01 9.10
C SER A 86 0.92 -0.52 10.45
N ILE A 87 0.01 -0.72 11.39
CA ILE A 87 0.30 -1.24 12.73
C ILE A 87 0.03 -2.74 12.78
N SER A 88 -1.10 -3.16 12.23
CA SER A 88 -1.42 -4.57 12.10
C SER A 88 -2.32 -4.80 10.91
N GLU A 89 -2.29 -6.01 10.39
CA GLU A 89 -3.19 -6.48 9.36
C GLU A 89 -3.47 -7.96 9.56
N LYS A 90 -4.72 -8.35 9.33
CA LYS A 90 -5.18 -9.72 9.44
C LYS A 90 -6.10 -10.04 8.28
N ARG A 91 -5.76 -11.03 7.45
CA ARG A 91 -6.59 -11.52 6.33
C ARG A 91 -7.16 -12.88 6.65
N THR A 92 -8.48 -13.01 6.66
CA THR A 92 -9.19 -14.26 6.98
C THR A 92 -9.97 -14.75 5.76
N ASP A 93 -9.79 -16.01 5.38
CA ASP A 93 -10.65 -16.70 4.41
C ASP A 93 -12.02 -16.96 5.05
N LEU A 94 -13.07 -16.39 4.48
CA LEU A 94 -14.43 -16.44 5.01
C LEU A 94 -15.10 -17.82 4.84
N LYS A 95 -14.69 -18.62 3.85
CA LYS A 95 -15.24 -19.95 3.59
C LYS A 95 -14.65 -20.96 4.56
N SER A 96 -13.33 -20.95 4.71
CA SER A 96 -12.63 -21.88 5.61
C SER A 96 -12.59 -21.38 7.06
N LYS A 97 -12.84 -20.08 7.29
CA LYS A 97 -12.70 -19.37 8.58
C LYS A 97 -11.28 -19.43 9.14
N LYS A 98 -10.30 -19.67 8.28
CA LYS A 98 -8.89 -19.72 8.67
C LYS A 98 -8.26 -18.36 8.46
N LEU A 99 -7.36 -18.01 9.37
CA LEU A 99 -6.44 -16.93 9.17
C LEU A 99 -5.51 -17.31 8.01
N ASP A 100 -5.34 -16.41 7.06
CA ASP A 100 -4.55 -16.60 5.85
C ASP A 100 -3.22 -15.85 6.00
N GLU A 101 -3.30 -14.55 6.29
CA GLU A 101 -2.15 -13.67 6.50
C GLU A 101 -2.31 -12.87 7.79
N ASN A 102 -1.19 -12.62 8.47
CA ASN A 102 -1.16 -11.73 9.62
C ASN A 102 0.16 -10.95 9.66
N TYR A 103 0.05 -9.65 9.85
CA TYR A 103 1.16 -8.72 10.03
C TYR A 103 0.94 -7.94 11.32
N ILE A 104 1.98 -7.80 12.13
CA ILE A 104 1.97 -6.97 13.34
C ILE A 104 3.31 -6.23 13.43
N TYR A 105 3.24 -4.91 13.55
CA TYR A 105 4.37 -4.08 13.92
C TYR A 105 4.45 -3.98 15.45
N GLU A 106 5.50 -4.53 16.05
CA GLU A 106 5.68 -4.58 17.50
C GLU A 106 6.39 -3.35 18.06
N GLY A 107 6.81 -2.42 17.19
CA GLY A 107 7.71 -1.32 17.56
C GLY A 107 9.17 -1.77 17.62
N ASN A 108 10.06 -0.84 17.99
CA ASN A 108 11.51 -1.09 18.12
C ASN A 108 12.14 -1.77 16.90
N HIS A 109 11.73 -1.38 15.69
CA HIS A 109 12.24 -1.96 14.45
C HIS A 109 11.96 -3.47 14.30
N LYS A 110 10.85 -3.97 14.86
CA LYS A 110 10.42 -5.36 14.69
C LYS A 110 9.02 -5.46 14.13
N ALA A 111 8.87 -6.35 13.15
CA ALA A 111 7.58 -6.79 12.67
C ALA A 111 7.52 -8.30 12.63
N PHE A 112 6.34 -8.83 12.94
CA PHE A 112 6.01 -10.23 12.79
C PHE A 112 5.06 -10.39 11.61
N TYR A 113 5.42 -11.29 10.70
CA TYR A 113 4.54 -11.73 9.65
C TYR A 113 4.31 -13.23 9.74
N PHE A 114 3.08 -13.65 9.52
CA PHE A 114 2.70 -15.05 9.45
C PHE A 114 1.83 -15.31 8.24
N TYR A 115 2.21 -16.32 7.46
CA TYR A 115 1.43 -16.84 6.36
C TYR A 115 1.07 -18.29 6.60
N TYR A 116 -0.23 -18.55 6.71
CA TYR A 116 -0.74 -19.86 7.13
C TYR A 116 -0.49 -20.94 6.10
N GLU A 117 -0.55 -20.63 4.80
CA GLU A 117 -0.33 -21.62 3.75
C GLU A 117 1.11 -22.17 3.76
N LYS A 118 2.11 -21.33 4.02
CA LYS A 118 3.51 -21.75 4.19
C LYS A 118 3.82 -22.32 5.58
N SER A 119 2.87 -22.26 6.53
CA SER A 119 3.07 -22.63 7.94
C SER A 119 4.32 -22.00 8.57
N SER A 120 4.68 -20.80 8.11
CA SER A 120 5.90 -20.10 8.50
C SER A 120 5.56 -18.71 9.02
N GLY A 121 5.95 -18.46 10.27
CA GLY A 121 6.06 -17.11 10.82
C GLY A 121 7.51 -16.64 10.72
N LYS A 122 7.72 -15.40 10.31
CA LYS A 122 9.03 -14.78 10.29
C LYS A 122 8.94 -13.47 11.06
N GLU A 123 9.76 -13.38 12.09
CA GLU A 123 10.14 -12.10 12.67
C GLU A 123 11.24 -11.51 11.81
N PHE A 124 11.14 -10.24 11.49
CA PHE A 124 12.17 -9.54 10.75
C PHE A 124 12.45 -8.18 11.40
N ASP A 125 13.73 -7.83 11.37
CA ASP A 125 14.19 -6.51 11.73
C ASP A 125 13.78 -5.57 10.60
N VAL A 126 12.89 -4.62 10.90
CA VAL A 126 12.48 -3.60 9.95
C VAL A 126 13.47 -2.47 10.02
N SER A 127 14.18 -2.25 8.92
CA SER A 127 15.26 -1.27 8.92
C SER A 127 14.74 0.18 9.04
N ASP A 128 13.44 0.39 8.87
CA ASP A 128 12.72 1.64 9.12
C ASP A 128 11.42 1.40 9.91
N ASN A 129 10.94 2.44 10.59
CA ASN A 129 9.68 2.39 11.36
C ASN A 129 8.41 2.46 10.49
N ASN A 130 8.54 2.68 9.17
CA ASN A 130 7.41 2.99 8.30
C ASN A 130 7.24 1.89 7.23
N ILE A 131 6.59 0.79 7.63
CA ILE A 131 6.13 -0.23 6.68
C ILE A 131 4.65 -0.02 6.41
N TYR A 132 4.30 -0.11 5.14
CA TYR A 132 2.92 0.00 4.68
C TYR A 132 2.46 -1.34 4.14
N SER A 133 1.29 -1.79 4.58
CA SER A 133 0.61 -2.95 4.02
C SER A 133 0.14 -2.65 2.59
N ARG A 134 0.21 -3.66 1.71
CA ARG A 134 -0.33 -3.62 0.36
C ARG A 134 -1.83 -3.29 0.35
N TYR A 135 -2.62 -3.88 1.24
CA TYR A 135 -4.06 -3.64 1.29
C TYR A 135 -4.40 -2.28 1.93
N ALA A 136 -3.45 -1.67 2.63
CA ALA A 136 -3.60 -0.31 3.16
C ALA A 136 -3.38 0.79 2.10
N TYR A 137 -2.84 0.48 0.91
CA TYR A 137 -2.52 1.49 -0.12
C TYR A 137 -3.71 2.36 -0.55
N PHE A 138 -4.92 1.78 -0.59
CA PHE A 138 -6.14 2.52 -0.90
C PHE A 138 -6.39 3.68 0.08
N ILE A 139 -5.81 3.60 1.28
CA ILE A 139 -5.98 4.59 2.35
C ILE A 139 -4.69 5.37 2.62
N SER A 140 -3.52 4.72 2.70
CA SER A 140 -2.26 5.37 3.08
C SER A 140 -1.78 6.38 2.02
N PHE A 141 -1.97 6.07 0.73
CA PHE A 141 -1.54 6.97 -0.35
C PHE A 141 -2.40 8.22 -0.49
N ARG A 142 -3.53 8.30 0.23
CA ARG A 142 -4.28 9.56 0.40
C ARG A 142 -3.44 10.64 1.07
N GLY A 143 -2.42 10.25 1.84
CA GLY A 143 -1.45 11.14 2.45
C GLY A 143 -0.23 11.49 1.59
N PHE A 144 -0.23 11.11 0.31
CA PHE A 144 0.85 11.46 -0.62
C PHE A 144 0.91 12.99 -0.84
N PRO A 145 2.09 13.61 -0.96
CA PRO A 145 2.22 15.02 -1.29
C PRO A 145 1.87 15.26 -2.76
N PHE A 146 0.58 15.45 -3.07
CA PHE A 146 0.08 15.55 -4.44
C PHE A 146 0.53 16.83 -5.17
N ASP A 147 1.67 16.74 -5.86
CA ASP A 147 2.02 17.59 -7.00
C ASP A 147 2.62 16.71 -8.09
N VAL A 148 2.38 17.04 -9.36
CA VAL A 148 2.96 16.30 -10.49
C VAL A 148 4.48 16.38 -10.43
N GLY A 149 5.14 15.23 -10.50
CA GLY A 149 6.58 15.09 -10.36
C GLY A 149 7.06 14.82 -8.94
N ASN A 150 6.21 14.96 -7.90
CA ASN A 150 6.59 14.54 -6.54
C ASN A 150 6.80 13.02 -6.50
N ILE A 151 7.79 12.60 -5.70
CA ILE A 151 8.20 11.21 -5.55
C ILE A 151 8.36 10.91 -4.07
N VAL A 152 7.84 9.79 -3.62
CA VAL A 152 8.17 9.21 -2.31
C VAL A 152 8.71 7.80 -2.48
N TYR A 153 9.63 7.44 -1.58
CA TYR A 153 10.15 6.10 -1.44
C TYR A 153 9.69 5.56 -0.10
N PHE A 154 9.24 4.32 -0.08
CA PHE A 154 8.74 3.68 1.13
C PHE A 154 9.00 2.18 1.05
N LYS A 155 8.68 1.46 2.12
CA LYS A 155 8.80 0.01 2.17
C LYS A 155 7.44 -0.61 2.40
N THR A 156 7.22 -1.71 1.70
CA THR A 156 6.07 -2.58 1.91
C THR A 156 6.58 -3.95 2.26
N PHE A 157 5.81 -4.68 3.03
CA PHE A 157 6.01 -6.11 3.14
C PHE A 157 5.31 -6.81 1.96
N MET A 158 5.94 -7.83 1.38
CA MET A 158 5.33 -8.73 0.39
C MET A 158 5.60 -10.18 0.76
N TYR A 159 4.53 -10.94 0.98
CA TYR A 159 4.61 -12.34 1.41
C TYR A 159 5.25 -13.25 0.36
N GLU A 160 5.16 -12.89 -0.91
CA GLU A 160 5.73 -13.64 -2.02
C GLU A 160 7.26 -13.66 -1.96
N ILE A 161 7.86 -12.65 -1.32
CA ILE A 161 9.31 -12.41 -1.26
C ILE A 161 9.86 -12.64 0.16
N ASP A 162 8.98 -12.78 1.16
CA ASP A 162 9.33 -12.99 2.57
C ASP A 162 10.32 -11.93 3.12
N ASP A 163 10.22 -10.69 2.62
CA ASP A 163 11.10 -9.55 2.92
C ASP A 163 10.39 -8.19 2.71
N GLU A 164 11.02 -7.12 3.19
CA GLU A 164 10.63 -5.75 2.84
C GLU A 164 11.04 -5.41 1.40
N VAL A 165 10.10 -4.86 0.64
CA VAL A 165 10.31 -4.46 -0.75
C VAL A 165 10.38 -2.94 -0.80
N PRO A 166 11.48 -2.35 -1.29
CA PRO A 166 11.56 -0.91 -1.48
C PRO A 166 10.67 -0.53 -2.66
N MET A 167 9.76 0.41 -2.41
CA MET A 167 8.78 0.91 -3.37
C MET A 167 9.02 2.38 -3.68
N LYS A 168 8.54 2.81 -4.83
CA LYS A 168 8.52 4.19 -5.29
C LYS A 168 7.10 4.53 -5.74
N LEU A 169 6.59 5.66 -5.27
CA LEU A 169 5.33 6.24 -5.72
C LEU A 169 5.61 7.63 -6.31
N ILE A 170 5.15 7.87 -7.53
CA ILE A 170 5.33 9.16 -8.23
C ILE A 170 3.99 9.64 -8.76
N CYS A 171 3.69 10.94 -8.58
CA CYS A 171 2.55 11.56 -9.27
C CYS A 171 2.96 11.90 -10.70
N VAL A 172 2.38 11.20 -11.66
CA VAL A 172 2.77 11.31 -13.07
C VAL A 172 1.86 12.22 -13.87
N ASP A 173 0.62 12.44 -13.42
CA ASP A 173 -0.36 13.21 -14.16
C ASP A 173 -1.55 13.67 -13.29
N ARG A 174 -2.35 14.58 -13.84
CA ARG A 174 -3.67 14.99 -13.33
C ARG A 174 -4.67 14.94 -14.48
N LEU A 175 -5.70 14.10 -14.36
CA LEU A 175 -6.66 13.88 -15.44
C LEU A 175 -8.08 13.61 -14.93
N LYS A 176 -9.06 13.70 -15.84
CA LYS A 176 -10.43 13.28 -15.58
C LYS A 176 -10.57 11.78 -15.76
N VAL A 177 -11.25 11.15 -14.80
CA VAL A 177 -11.36 9.70 -14.65
C VAL A 177 -12.84 9.37 -14.48
N GLN A 178 -13.39 8.57 -15.39
CA GLN A 178 -14.77 8.08 -15.33
C GLN A 178 -14.80 6.68 -14.73
N VAL A 179 -15.61 6.46 -13.69
CA VAL A 179 -15.85 5.16 -13.04
C VAL A 179 -17.35 4.99 -12.81
N LYS A 180 -17.79 3.83 -12.30
CA LYS A 180 -19.21 3.60 -11.96
C LYS A 180 -19.79 4.63 -10.99
N ALA A 181 -19.02 5.07 -10.01
CA ALA A 181 -19.43 6.10 -9.05
C ALA A 181 -19.59 7.51 -9.65
N GLY A 182 -19.06 7.76 -10.86
CA GLY A 182 -19.14 9.07 -11.51
C GLY A 182 -17.87 9.52 -12.21
N ASN A 183 -17.74 10.83 -12.42
CA ASN A 183 -16.58 11.46 -13.02
C ASN A 183 -15.82 12.26 -11.98
N PHE A 184 -14.52 12.01 -11.88
CA PHE A 184 -13.64 12.63 -10.90
C PHE A 184 -12.46 13.30 -11.59
N GLU A 185 -12.01 14.41 -11.04
CA GLU A 185 -10.68 14.93 -11.36
C GLU A 185 -9.69 14.24 -10.42
N CYS A 186 -8.66 13.59 -10.97
CA CYS A 186 -7.78 12.72 -10.19
C CYS A 186 -6.31 13.07 -10.42
N TYR A 187 -5.51 12.86 -9.38
CA TYR A 187 -4.08 12.62 -9.51
C TYR A 187 -3.84 11.17 -9.91
N LYS A 188 -2.93 10.95 -10.86
CA LYS A 188 -2.45 9.62 -11.25
C LYS A 188 -1.10 9.36 -10.59
N LEU A 189 -1.05 8.33 -9.76
CA LEU A 189 0.16 7.84 -9.13
C LEU A 189 0.65 6.60 -9.85
N GLU A 190 1.95 6.52 -10.14
CA GLU A 190 2.63 5.31 -10.59
C GLU A 190 3.36 4.68 -9.41
N LEU A 191 3.00 3.45 -9.08
CA LEU A 191 3.66 2.61 -8.09
C LEU A 191 4.58 1.62 -8.80
N SER A 192 5.84 1.55 -8.36
CA SER A 192 6.81 0.58 -8.85
C SER A 192 7.78 0.16 -7.75
N VAL A 193 8.48 -0.96 -7.97
CA VAL A 193 9.63 -1.32 -7.12
C VAL A 193 10.77 -0.32 -7.33
N ALA A 194 11.53 -0.03 -6.27
CA ALA A 194 12.67 0.88 -6.26
C ALA A 194 14.02 0.15 -6.16
N GLY A 195 15.11 0.90 -6.25
CA GLY A 195 16.47 0.37 -6.09
C GLY A 195 16.88 -0.63 -7.17
N TRP A 196 17.82 -1.53 -6.86
CA TRP A 196 18.34 -2.51 -7.83
C TRP A 196 17.24 -3.46 -8.35
N TRP A 197 16.23 -3.75 -7.52
CA TRP A 197 15.07 -4.56 -7.87
C TRP A 197 14.23 -3.93 -9.00
N SER A 198 14.30 -2.62 -9.21
CA SER A 198 13.62 -1.94 -10.33
C SER A 198 14.14 -2.36 -11.71
N LEU A 199 15.35 -2.92 -11.80
CA LEU A 199 15.92 -3.41 -13.07
C LEU A 199 15.26 -4.72 -13.53
N VAL A 200 14.71 -5.49 -12.58
CA VAL A 200 14.06 -6.78 -12.85
C VAL A 200 12.53 -6.67 -12.78
N ALA A 201 12.00 -5.82 -11.91
CA ALA A 201 10.57 -5.56 -11.77
C ALA A 201 10.08 -4.62 -12.87
N ARG A 202 9.45 -5.19 -13.90
CA ARG A 202 8.87 -4.42 -15.02
C ARG A 202 7.45 -3.93 -14.77
N ASN A 203 6.78 -4.47 -13.75
CA ASN A 203 5.39 -4.15 -13.47
C ASN A 203 5.31 -2.75 -12.86
N LYS A 204 4.42 -1.95 -13.43
CA LYS A 204 4.00 -0.65 -12.92
C LYS A 204 2.51 -0.72 -12.68
N PHE A 205 2.10 -0.19 -11.55
CA PHE A 205 0.70 -0.09 -11.17
C PHE A 205 0.31 1.37 -11.14
N TYR A 206 -0.89 1.70 -11.61
CA TYR A 206 -1.37 3.07 -11.57
C TYR A 206 -2.56 3.18 -10.62
N LEU A 207 -2.47 4.11 -9.68
CA LEU A 207 -3.54 4.40 -8.73
C LEU A 207 -4.03 5.82 -8.97
N TYR A 208 -5.33 6.03 -8.87
CA TYR A 208 -5.99 7.29 -9.13
C TYR A 208 -6.71 7.73 -7.86
N PHE A 209 -6.40 8.93 -7.40
CA PHE A 209 -6.97 9.53 -6.20
C PHE A 209 -7.61 10.87 -6.55
N ASP A 210 -8.77 11.17 -5.98
CA ASP A 210 -9.47 12.44 -6.18
C ASP A 210 -8.56 13.62 -5.80
N VAL A 211 -8.61 14.70 -6.58
CA VAL A 211 -7.90 15.94 -6.24
C VAL A 211 -8.47 16.60 -4.97
N ASN A 212 -9.75 16.34 -4.66
CA ASN A 212 -10.38 16.86 -3.45
C ASN A 212 -9.91 16.09 -2.22
N VAL A 213 -9.43 16.82 -1.21
CA VAL A 213 -9.16 16.28 0.13
C VAL A 213 -10.44 15.62 0.67
N PRO A 214 -10.39 14.42 1.26
CA PRO A 214 -9.22 13.64 1.72
C PRO A 214 -8.58 12.69 0.67
N HIS A 215 -8.64 13.03 -0.61
CA HIS A 215 -8.06 12.26 -1.73
C HIS A 215 -8.63 10.85 -1.82
N GLN A 216 -9.93 10.71 -2.04
CA GLN A 216 -10.57 9.39 -2.12
C GLN A 216 -9.94 8.54 -3.23
N PHE A 217 -9.73 7.24 -2.96
CA PHE A 217 -9.33 6.31 -4.00
C PHE A 217 -10.44 6.16 -5.05
N ILE A 218 -10.09 6.31 -6.33
CA ILE A 218 -11.01 6.26 -7.46
C ILE A 218 -10.79 5.02 -8.32
N ARG A 219 -9.53 4.68 -8.63
CA ARG A 219 -9.22 3.58 -9.57
C ARG A 219 -7.82 3.02 -9.37
N TYR A 220 -7.65 1.75 -9.69
CA TYR A 220 -6.38 1.06 -9.86
C TYR A 220 -6.34 0.40 -11.23
N GLU A 221 -5.17 0.44 -11.87
CA GLU A 221 -4.91 -0.18 -13.17
C GLU A 221 -3.58 -0.94 -13.13
N GLU A 222 -3.61 -2.19 -13.58
CA GLU A 222 -2.43 -3.02 -13.81
C GLU A 222 -2.48 -3.64 -15.20
N LYS A 223 -1.33 -3.65 -15.88
CA LYS A 223 -1.19 -4.38 -17.14
C LYS A 223 -0.63 -5.77 -16.87
N GLY A 224 -1.44 -6.79 -17.13
CA GLY A 224 -1.04 -8.20 -17.06
C GLY A 224 0.07 -8.55 -18.06
N LYS A 225 0.72 -9.69 -17.83
CA LYS A 225 1.83 -10.18 -18.68
C LYS A 225 1.41 -10.45 -20.13
N ASP A 226 0.16 -10.80 -20.34
CA ASP A 226 -0.47 -11.02 -21.65
C ASP A 226 -0.96 -9.71 -22.30
N GLY A 227 -0.79 -8.58 -21.62
CA GLY A 227 -1.23 -7.26 -22.06
C GLY A 227 -2.67 -6.92 -21.71
N SER A 228 -3.40 -7.82 -21.03
CA SER A 228 -4.72 -7.52 -20.45
C SER A 228 -4.62 -6.39 -19.42
N LEU A 229 -5.71 -5.63 -19.27
CA LEU A 229 -5.81 -4.57 -18.28
C LEU A 229 -6.71 -5.06 -17.14
N VAL A 230 -6.16 -5.16 -15.95
CA VAL A 230 -6.90 -5.40 -14.71
C VAL A 230 -7.22 -4.05 -14.11
N THR A 231 -8.50 -3.82 -13.81
CA THR A 231 -8.99 -2.55 -13.27
C THR A 231 -9.84 -2.76 -12.04
N ASN A 232 -9.51 -2.06 -10.96
CA ASN A 232 -10.35 -1.94 -9.78
C ASN A 232 -10.84 -0.50 -9.71
N GLU A 233 -12.12 -0.27 -9.47
CA GLU A 233 -12.69 1.07 -9.53
C GLU A 233 -13.71 1.32 -8.42
N LEU A 234 -13.82 2.58 -7.99
CA LEU A 234 -14.85 3.02 -7.06
C LEU A 234 -16.24 2.81 -7.67
N VAL A 235 -17.06 2.06 -6.94
CA VAL A 235 -18.44 1.73 -7.32
C VAL A 235 -19.42 2.66 -6.62
N GLU A 236 -19.23 2.91 -5.32
CA GLU A 236 -20.15 3.67 -4.49
C GLU A 236 -19.43 4.25 -3.25
N VAL A 237 -19.89 5.42 -2.79
CA VAL A 237 -19.58 5.99 -1.47
C VAL A 237 -20.90 6.06 -0.69
N LYS A 238 -20.93 5.56 0.55
CA LYS A 238 -22.15 5.37 1.35
C LYS A 238 -22.23 6.32 2.54
#